data_AF-A0A0G4K8B9-F1
#
_entry.id   AF-A0A0G4K8B9-F1
#
_cell.length_a   1.000
_cell.length_b   1.000
_cell.length_c   1.000
_cell.angle_alpha   90.00
_cell.angle_beta   90.00
_cell.angle_gamma   90.00
#
_symmetry.space_group_name_H-M   'P 1'
#
loop_
_entity.id
_entity.type
_entity.pdbx_description
1 polymer ?
#
loop_
_entity_poly.entity_id
_entity_poly.type
_entity_poly.pdbx_seq_one_letter_code
_entity_poly.pdbx_strand_id
1 'polypeptide(L)'
;MKKLFFCLFLIFINSLFLFSKEAIERDLSYNPNFNSSKFKDWLLVATFNGDNVPTLQFIEKTENQYWQINNEDTKEYMYKGKNSKAGMFFISSMTYYQYRGYNPLYTEKRNIDNANMMKRFYFYRFTGKGGGIIYLDNTLVAIDIYTKYVYIYGVPVEEEKVFGVDVPKRWGPSDTVNYKGSILPFYKYDPVGHVQEDGTIVLYDFYLNSFLDKENRYQPLYNSKYIYK
;
A
#
# COMPACT_ATOMS: atom_id res chain seq x y z
N MET A 1 -17.21 27.32 53.44
CA MET A 1 -15.81 27.52 52.98
C MET A 1 -15.16 26.17 52.70
N LYS A 2 -14.56 26.03 51.51
CA LYS A 2 -13.58 25.01 51.07
C LYS A 2 -14.10 23.64 50.56
N LYS A 3 -14.22 23.61 49.23
CA LYS A 3 -13.67 22.66 48.24
C LYS A 3 -14.29 21.25 48.11
N LEU A 4 -15.06 21.14 47.02
CA LEU A 4 -15.14 19.97 46.12
C LEU A 4 -13.81 19.20 46.05
N PHE A 5 -13.86 17.88 46.22
CA PHE A 5 -13.00 16.97 45.48
C PHE A 5 -13.80 15.70 45.15
N PHE A 6 -14.24 15.66 43.90
CA PHE A 6 -14.86 14.53 43.23
C PHE A 6 -13.71 13.71 42.64
N CYS A 7 -13.29 12.63 43.30
CA CYS A 7 -12.33 11.69 42.70
C CYS A 7 -13.10 10.66 41.87
N LEU A 8 -13.31 11.02 40.61
CA LEU A 8 -13.57 10.12 39.50
C LEU A 8 -12.51 9.01 39.50
N PHE A 9 -12.90 7.79 39.88
CA PHE A 9 -12.10 6.60 39.61
C PHE A 9 -12.22 6.32 38.11
N LEU A 10 -11.41 7.04 37.33
CA LEU A 10 -11.26 6.82 35.90
C LEU A 10 -10.57 5.48 35.71
N ILE A 11 -11.31 4.61 35.01
CA ILE A 11 -10.92 3.35 34.41
C ILE A 11 -9.56 3.52 33.72
N PHE A 12 -8.46 3.19 34.41
CA PHE A 12 -7.20 2.83 33.77
C PHE A 12 -7.32 1.37 33.34
N ILE A 13 -8.13 1.10 32.31
CA ILE A 13 -7.90 -0.08 31.50
C ILE A 13 -6.61 0.23 30.75
N ASN A 14 -5.54 -0.39 31.22
CA ASN A 14 -4.29 -0.52 30.51
C ASN A 14 -4.56 -0.68 29.00
N SER A 15 -4.23 0.35 28.22
CA SER A 15 -4.10 0.29 26.77
C SER A 15 -2.94 -0.61 26.32
N LEU A 16 -2.32 -1.37 27.24
CA LEU A 16 -1.30 -2.37 26.96
C LEU A 16 -1.82 -3.68 26.34
N PHE A 17 -3.12 -3.80 26.06
CA PHE A 17 -3.72 -5.04 25.52
C PHE A 17 -4.24 -4.97 24.07
N LEU A 18 -3.98 -3.90 23.31
CA LEU A 18 -4.43 -3.81 21.91
C LEU A 18 -3.40 -4.27 20.86
N PHE A 19 -2.17 -4.58 21.25
CA PHE A 19 -1.27 -5.39 20.42
C PHE A 19 -1.17 -6.77 21.02
N SER A 20 -2.27 -7.53 20.92
CA SER A 20 -2.17 -8.98 20.77
C SER A 20 -1.05 -9.22 19.77
N LYS A 21 0.05 -9.80 20.26
CA LYS A 21 1.24 -10.18 19.49
C LYS A 21 0.87 -11.42 18.67
N GLU A 22 -0.19 -11.28 17.86
CA GLU A 22 -0.68 -12.31 16.97
C GLU A 22 0.52 -12.75 16.14
N ALA A 23 0.87 -14.02 16.32
CA ALA A 23 1.73 -14.68 15.38
C ALA A 23 0.96 -14.64 14.06
N ILE A 24 1.34 -13.74 13.16
CA ILE A 24 0.86 -13.75 11.79
C ILE A 24 1.47 -15.02 11.20
N GLU A 25 0.77 -16.14 11.36
CA GLU A 25 1.08 -17.37 10.65
C GLU A 25 0.89 -17.05 9.17
N ARG A 26 1.97 -17.13 8.39
CA ARG A 26 1.86 -16.90 6.96
C ARG A 26 1.01 -18.00 6.38
N ASP A 27 -0.10 -17.61 5.75
CA ASP A 27 -0.74 -18.51 4.80
C ASP A 27 0.29 -18.88 3.73
N LEU A 28 0.30 -20.15 3.33
CA LEU A 28 1.27 -20.69 2.39
C LEU A 28 1.00 -20.07 1.00
N SER A 29 1.57 -18.89 0.75
CA SER A 29 1.43 -18.23 -0.56
C SER A 29 2.21 -18.95 -1.68
N TYR A 30 3.01 -19.95 -1.32
CA TYR A 30 3.73 -20.78 -2.28
C TYR A 30 2.78 -21.79 -2.94
N ASN A 31 2.05 -21.32 -3.94
CA ASN A 31 1.38 -22.16 -4.91
C ASN A 31 2.29 -22.28 -6.15
N PRO A 32 2.95 -23.44 -6.38
CA PRO A 32 3.84 -23.63 -7.53
C PRO A 32 3.11 -23.53 -8.89
N ASN A 33 1.78 -23.67 -8.91
CA ASN A 33 0.96 -23.51 -10.11
C ASN A 33 0.57 -22.06 -10.38
N PHE A 34 0.76 -21.15 -9.41
CA PHE A 34 0.43 -19.74 -9.60
C PHE A 34 1.52 -19.04 -10.43
N ASN A 35 1.30 -19.08 -11.75
CA ASN A 35 2.17 -18.48 -12.75
C ASN A 35 2.27 -16.95 -12.60
N SER A 36 3.50 -16.45 -12.43
CA SER A 36 3.81 -15.03 -12.33
C SER A 36 3.52 -14.24 -13.61
N SER A 37 3.34 -14.89 -14.76
CA SER A 37 3.01 -14.21 -16.02
C SER A 37 1.65 -13.50 -15.96
N LYS A 38 0.72 -13.97 -15.12
CA LYS A 38 -0.62 -13.37 -14.96
C LYS A 38 -0.54 -11.87 -14.62
N PHE A 39 0.43 -11.45 -13.81
CA PHE A 39 0.60 -10.03 -13.41
C PHE A 39 0.88 -9.06 -14.56
N LYS A 40 1.31 -9.55 -15.73
CA LYS A 40 1.51 -8.69 -16.91
C LYS A 40 0.18 -8.27 -17.55
N ASP A 41 -0.85 -9.08 -17.37
CA ASP A 41 -2.16 -8.93 -18.00
C ASP A 41 -3.22 -8.48 -17.01
N TRP A 42 -3.12 -8.91 -15.75
CA TRP A 42 -4.01 -8.46 -14.70
C TRP A 42 -3.91 -6.97 -14.42
N LEU A 43 -5.08 -6.33 -14.32
CA LEU A 43 -5.24 -4.92 -14.04
C LEU A 43 -5.61 -4.73 -12.58
N LEU A 44 -4.83 -3.95 -11.84
CA LEU A 44 -5.15 -3.64 -10.44
C LEU A 44 -6.30 -2.62 -10.37
N VAL A 45 -7.27 -2.89 -9.52
CA VAL A 45 -8.37 -1.99 -9.16
C VAL A 45 -8.31 -1.71 -7.66
N ALA A 46 -8.50 -0.45 -7.29
CA ALA A 46 -8.60 -0.01 -5.90
C ALA A 46 -9.97 0.64 -5.64
N THR A 47 -10.59 0.22 -4.54
CA THR A 47 -11.76 0.86 -3.96
C THR A 47 -11.46 1.22 -2.51
N PHE A 48 -12.18 2.18 -1.94
CA PHE A 48 -11.90 2.68 -0.60
C PHE A 48 -13.20 2.78 0.19
N ASN A 49 -13.17 2.35 1.45
CA ASN A 49 -14.34 2.39 2.32
C ASN A 49 -14.57 3.80 2.92
N GLY A 50 -15.49 3.88 3.89
CA GLY A 50 -15.81 5.09 4.66
C GLY A 50 -14.59 5.80 5.26
N ASP A 51 -13.64 5.01 5.74
CA ASP A 51 -12.45 5.43 6.47
C ASP A 51 -11.20 5.49 5.56
N ASN A 52 -11.40 5.45 4.24
CA ASN A 52 -10.36 5.41 3.22
C ASN A 52 -9.45 4.17 3.28
N VAL A 53 -9.89 3.10 3.93
CA VAL A 53 -9.19 1.81 3.93
C VAL A 53 -9.34 1.18 2.53
N PRO A 54 -8.23 0.77 1.89
CA PRO A 54 -8.28 0.24 0.53
C PRO A 54 -8.76 -1.21 0.50
N THR A 55 -9.51 -1.54 -0.54
CA THR A 55 -9.70 -2.90 -1.04
C THR A 55 -9.08 -2.97 -2.43
N LEU A 56 -8.21 -3.96 -2.64
CA LEU A 56 -7.46 -4.15 -3.88
C LEU A 56 -7.86 -5.47 -4.54
N GLN A 57 -7.93 -5.48 -5.86
CA GLN A 57 -8.23 -6.69 -6.62
C GLN A 57 -7.62 -6.61 -8.02
N PHE A 58 -7.19 -7.74 -8.55
CA PHE A 58 -6.89 -7.88 -9.97
C PHE A 58 -8.13 -8.28 -10.76
N ILE A 59 -8.29 -7.65 -11.91
CA ILE A 59 -9.25 -8.06 -12.93
C ILE A 59 -8.51 -8.47 -14.21
N GLU A 60 -9.14 -9.31 -15.01
CA GLU A 60 -8.62 -9.66 -16.34
C GLU A 60 -8.62 -8.44 -17.27
N LYS A 61 -7.60 -8.35 -18.13
CA LYS A 61 -7.62 -7.37 -19.23
C LYS A 61 -8.73 -7.69 -20.21
N THR A 62 -9.13 -6.68 -20.96
CA THR A 62 -10.02 -6.82 -22.12
C THR A 62 -9.34 -6.21 -23.34
N GLU A 63 -9.93 -6.40 -24.52
CA GLU A 63 -9.44 -5.79 -25.76
C GLU A 63 -9.30 -4.27 -25.66
N ASN A 64 -10.19 -3.62 -24.89
CA ASN A 64 -10.22 -2.16 -24.73
C ASN A 64 -9.57 -1.66 -23.43
N GLN A 65 -9.15 -2.57 -22.55
CA GLN A 65 -8.61 -2.22 -21.26
C GLN A 65 -7.43 -3.14 -20.95
N TYR A 66 -6.22 -2.63 -21.13
CA TYR A 66 -4.96 -3.33 -20.93
C TYR A 66 -3.87 -2.33 -20.56
N TRP A 67 -2.76 -2.82 -19.98
CA TRP A 67 -1.58 -2.01 -19.69
C TRP A 67 -0.94 -1.50 -20.99
N GLN A 68 -0.91 -0.17 -21.15
CA GLN A 68 -0.22 0.52 -22.24
C GLN A 68 1.12 1.05 -21.73
N ILE A 69 2.17 0.93 -22.54
CA ILE A 69 3.46 1.51 -22.17
C ILE A 69 3.34 3.04 -22.09
N ASN A 70 3.78 3.62 -20.98
CA ASN A 70 3.78 5.07 -20.79
C ASN A 70 5.20 5.63 -20.85
N ASN A 71 6.17 4.93 -20.25
CA ASN A 71 7.57 5.32 -20.25
C ASN A 71 8.46 4.07 -20.18
N GLU A 72 9.27 3.85 -21.22
CA GLU A 72 10.11 2.64 -21.33
C GLU A 72 11.27 2.66 -20.32
N ASP A 73 11.88 3.81 -20.08
CA ASP A 73 13.06 3.98 -19.21
C ASP A 73 12.74 3.58 -17.75
N THR A 74 11.56 3.98 -17.29
CA THR A 74 11.04 3.66 -15.96
C THR A 74 10.21 2.39 -15.95
N LYS A 75 10.05 1.72 -17.11
CA LYS A 75 9.22 0.52 -17.29
C LYS A 75 7.81 0.72 -16.76
N GLU A 76 7.28 1.92 -16.98
CA GLU A 76 5.97 2.37 -16.56
C GLU A 76 4.93 2.01 -17.61
N TYR A 77 3.87 1.38 -17.14
CA TYR A 77 2.68 1.08 -17.90
C TYR A 77 1.50 1.75 -17.23
N MET A 78 0.49 2.13 -17.99
CA MET A 78 -0.73 2.73 -17.47
C MET A 78 -1.98 2.17 -18.13
N TYR A 79 -3.11 2.28 -17.44
CA TYR A 79 -4.42 2.11 -18.06
C TYR A 79 -5.44 3.02 -17.39
N LYS A 80 -6.48 3.42 -18.13
CA LYS A 80 -7.59 4.22 -17.60
C LYS A 80 -8.57 3.32 -16.87
N GLY A 81 -8.70 3.54 -15.56
CA GLY A 81 -9.59 2.80 -14.69
C GLY A 81 -11.01 3.35 -14.66
N LYS A 82 -11.91 2.56 -14.08
CA LYS A 82 -13.24 3.05 -13.71
C LYS A 82 -13.11 4.05 -12.56
N ASN A 83 -14.06 4.98 -12.48
CA ASN A 83 -14.18 5.88 -11.34
C ASN A 83 -14.42 5.07 -10.05
N SER A 84 -14.01 5.63 -8.91
CA SER A 84 -14.13 5.00 -7.59
C SER A 84 -14.70 5.99 -6.58
N LYS A 85 -14.70 5.61 -5.31
CA LYS A 85 -15.16 6.43 -4.19
C LYS A 85 -14.28 6.16 -2.97
N ALA A 86 -14.07 7.18 -2.16
CA ALA A 86 -13.45 7.10 -0.84
C ALA A 86 -14.29 7.91 0.15
N GLY A 87 -14.90 7.24 1.13
CA GLY A 87 -15.92 7.84 1.99
C GLY A 87 -17.07 8.46 1.20
N MET A 88 -17.27 9.77 1.40
CA MET A 88 -18.27 10.55 0.65
C MET A 88 -17.75 11.11 -0.67
N PHE A 89 -16.44 11.05 -0.94
CA PHE A 89 -15.81 11.68 -2.09
C PHE A 89 -15.73 10.73 -3.29
N PHE A 90 -16.30 11.16 -4.41
CA PHE A 90 -16.12 10.49 -5.70
C PHE A 90 -14.71 10.73 -6.24
N ILE A 91 -14.08 9.70 -6.79
CA ILE A 91 -12.78 9.79 -7.46
C ILE A 91 -13.02 9.57 -8.95
N SER A 92 -12.92 10.65 -9.72
CA SER A 92 -13.07 10.61 -11.17
C SER A 92 -11.73 10.49 -11.89
N SER A 93 -11.78 10.12 -13.17
CA SER A 93 -10.61 10.12 -14.08
C SER A 93 -9.46 9.25 -13.56
N MET A 94 -9.78 8.11 -12.95
CA MET A 94 -8.76 7.23 -12.39
C MET A 94 -7.84 6.67 -13.49
N THR A 95 -6.55 6.78 -13.25
CA THR A 95 -5.52 6.15 -14.08
C THR A 95 -4.62 5.34 -13.17
N TYR A 96 -4.47 4.06 -13.47
CA TYR A 96 -3.57 3.19 -12.73
C TYR A 96 -2.24 3.10 -13.45
N TYR A 97 -1.17 2.91 -12.69
CA TYR A 97 0.18 2.73 -13.19
C TYR A 97 0.77 1.44 -12.61
N GLN A 98 1.54 0.73 -13.43
CA GLN A 98 2.31 -0.45 -13.08
C GLN A 98 3.77 -0.22 -13.51
N TYR A 99 4.72 -0.38 -12.60
CA TYR A 99 6.15 -0.35 -12.91
C TYR A 99 6.73 -1.75 -12.78
N ARG A 100 7.33 -2.26 -13.85
CA ARG A 100 7.83 -3.64 -13.90
C ARG A 100 9.31 -3.69 -13.56
N GLY A 101 9.60 -3.97 -12.30
CA GLY A 101 10.97 -4.05 -11.79
C GLY A 101 11.73 -2.73 -11.83
N TYR A 102 11.01 -1.66 -11.52
CA TYR A 102 11.52 -0.31 -11.32
C TYR A 102 10.69 0.34 -10.22
N ASN A 103 11.31 0.74 -9.09
CA ASN A 103 10.59 1.44 -8.03
C ASN A 103 10.50 2.93 -8.42
N PRO A 104 9.28 3.48 -8.61
CA PRO A 104 9.11 4.87 -9.06
C PRO A 104 9.50 5.92 -8.03
N LEU A 105 9.70 5.55 -6.76
CA LEU A 105 10.13 6.47 -5.71
C LEU A 105 11.65 6.51 -5.53
N TYR A 106 12.36 5.55 -6.11
CA TYR A 106 13.81 5.51 -6.07
C TYR A 106 14.44 6.40 -7.14
N THR A 107 15.65 6.88 -6.85
CA THR A 107 16.52 7.44 -7.89
C THR A 107 16.89 6.35 -8.90
N GLU A 108 17.23 6.75 -10.13
CA GLU A 108 17.71 5.85 -11.17
C GLU A 108 18.90 5.01 -10.67
N LYS A 109 19.90 5.66 -10.06
CA LYS A 109 21.05 4.97 -9.47
C LYS A 109 20.64 3.88 -8.48
N ARG A 110 19.68 4.15 -7.57
CA ARG A 110 19.24 3.15 -6.59
C ARG A 110 18.50 1.98 -7.26
N ASN A 111 17.74 2.24 -8.32
CA ASN A 111 17.13 1.19 -9.14
C ASN A 111 18.20 0.31 -9.81
N ILE A 112 19.25 0.92 -10.38
CA ILE A 112 20.39 0.19 -10.98
C ILE A 112 21.10 -0.66 -9.94
N ASP A 113 21.45 -0.07 -8.79
CA ASP A 113 22.16 -0.76 -7.71
C ASP A 113 21.34 -1.95 -7.13
N ASN A 114 20.01 -1.92 -7.26
CA ASN A 114 19.10 -2.96 -6.77
C ASN A 114 18.43 -3.79 -7.88
N ALA A 115 18.91 -3.70 -9.13
CA ALA A 115 18.18 -4.20 -10.30
C ALA A 115 17.79 -5.69 -10.21
N ASN A 116 18.64 -6.54 -9.64
CA ASN A 116 18.36 -7.98 -9.47
C ASN A 116 17.16 -8.24 -8.56
N MET A 117 17.06 -7.49 -7.46
CA MET A 117 15.90 -7.60 -6.55
C MET A 117 14.67 -6.95 -7.16
N MET A 118 14.82 -5.78 -7.78
CA MET A 118 13.69 -5.03 -8.36
C MET A 118 12.95 -5.84 -9.43
N LYS A 119 13.63 -6.66 -10.25
CA LYS A 119 12.97 -7.53 -11.26
C LYS A 119 11.86 -8.44 -10.72
N ARG A 120 11.82 -8.69 -9.41
CA ARG A 120 10.77 -9.46 -8.75
C ARG A 120 9.50 -8.68 -8.47
N PHE A 121 9.57 -7.35 -8.47
CA PHE A 121 8.49 -6.50 -7.96
C PHE A 121 7.78 -5.75 -9.08
N TYR A 122 6.45 -5.80 -9.05
CA TYR A 122 5.59 -4.87 -9.78
C TYR A 122 5.03 -3.84 -8.80
N PHE A 123 5.23 -2.56 -9.08
CA PHE A 123 4.81 -1.44 -8.23
C PHE A 123 3.56 -0.81 -8.80
N TYR A 124 2.59 -0.52 -7.95
CA TYR A 124 1.29 0.01 -8.37
C TYR A 124 0.98 1.33 -7.68
N ARG A 125 0.48 2.29 -8.45
CA ARG A 125 -0.08 3.56 -7.97
C ARG A 125 -1.29 3.95 -8.82
N PHE A 126 -2.01 4.98 -8.40
CA PHE A 126 -3.04 5.60 -9.23
C PHE A 126 -3.02 7.12 -9.15
N THR A 127 -3.52 7.76 -10.19
CA THR A 127 -3.93 9.17 -10.18
C THR A 127 -5.44 9.30 -10.35
N GLY A 128 -6.01 10.42 -9.92
CA GLY A 128 -7.43 10.70 -10.08
C GLY A 128 -7.83 12.09 -9.58
N LYS A 129 -9.12 12.39 -9.59
CA LYS A 129 -9.69 13.65 -9.08
C LYS A 129 -10.73 13.37 -7.99
N GLY A 130 -10.37 13.63 -6.74
CA GLY A 130 -11.27 13.57 -5.59
C GLY A 130 -12.22 14.76 -5.55
N GLY A 131 -13.54 14.50 -5.53
CA GLY A 131 -14.57 15.54 -5.52
C GLY A 131 -14.50 16.49 -6.73
N GLY A 132 -13.86 16.07 -7.82
CA GLY A 132 -13.63 16.90 -9.02
C GLY A 132 -12.57 18.00 -8.90
N ILE A 133 -12.05 18.26 -7.69
CA ILE A 133 -11.18 19.42 -7.41
C ILE A 133 -9.79 18.97 -6.94
N ILE A 134 -9.70 17.88 -6.18
CA ILE A 134 -8.47 17.45 -5.52
C ILE A 134 -7.73 16.50 -6.47
N TYR A 135 -6.56 16.91 -6.96
CA TYR A 135 -5.68 15.98 -7.67
C TYR A 135 -5.10 14.96 -6.70
N LEU A 136 -5.24 13.69 -7.05
CA LEU A 136 -4.74 12.54 -6.30
C LEU A 136 -3.61 11.88 -7.10
N ASP A 137 -2.52 11.56 -6.42
CA ASP A 137 -1.44 10.70 -6.92
C ASP A 137 -0.96 9.84 -5.74
N ASN A 138 -1.47 8.63 -5.64
CA ASN A 138 -1.31 7.77 -4.47
C ASN A 138 -0.62 6.47 -4.84
N THR A 139 0.41 6.13 -4.07
CA THR A 139 0.98 4.78 -4.11
C THR A 139 -0.04 3.79 -3.56
N LEU A 140 -0.05 2.58 -4.12
CA LEU A 140 -0.87 1.49 -3.62
C LEU A 140 0.02 0.47 -2.92
N VAL A 141 0.66 -0.41 -3.69
CA VAL A 141 1.46 -1.52 -3.17
C VAL A 141 2.55 -1.95 -4.15
N ALA A 142 3.55 -2.66 -3.66
CA ALA A 142 4.48 -3.45 -4.46
C ALA A 142 4.17 -4.92 -4.27
N ILE A 143 4.24 -5.71 -5.35
CA ILE A 143 3.95 -7.15 -5.32
C ILE A 143 5.17 -7.90 -5.80
N ASP A 144 5.68 -8.81 -4.97
CA ASP A 144 6.68 -9.79 -5.39
C ASP A 144 5.96 -10.85 -6.24
N ILE A 145 6.18 -10.84 -7.55
CA ILE A 145 5.47 -11.73 -8.49
C ILE A 145 5.85 -13.21 -8.32
N TYR A 146 6.92 -13.53 -7.59
CA TYR A 146 7.32 -14.91 -7.32
C TYR A 146 6.62 -15.43 -6.07
N THR A 147 6.74 -14.71 -4.94
CA THR A 147 6.17 -15.13 -3.65
C THR A 147 4.71 -14.73 -3.47
N LYS A 148 4.20 -13.86 -4.34
CA LYS A 148 2.84 -13.31 -4.33
C LYS A 148 2.53 -12.43 -3.12
N TYR A 149 3.55 -12.05 -2.36
CA TYR A 149 3.38 -11.15 -1.22
C TYR A 149 3.30 -9.70 -1.65
N VAL A 150 2.57 -8.94 -0.84
CA VAL A 150 2.27 -7.52 -1.02
C VAL A 150 3.07 -6.72 0.00
N TYR A 151 3.65 -5.61 -0.43
CA TYR A 151 4.55 -4.77 0.36
C TYR A 151 4.19 -3.29 0.22
N ILE A 152 4.45 -2.52 1.28
CA ILE A 152 4.44 -1.06 1.22
C ILE A 152 5.81 -0.58 0.72
N TYR A 153 5.83 0.10 -0.42
CA TYR A 153 7.07 0.67 -0.99
C TYR A 153 7.14 2.19 -0.85
N GLY A 154 6.04 2.84 -0.49
CA GLY A 154 5.91 4.28 -0.39
C GLY A 154 5.18 4.72 0.87
N VAL A 155 5.60 5.85 1.42
CA VAL A 155 4.93 6.53 2.54
C VAL A 155 4.67 7.99 2.17
N PRO A 156 3.58 8.61 2.66
CA PRO A 156 3.38 10.04 2.52
C PRO A 156 4.52 10.79 3.22
N VAL A 157 5.17 11.70 2.50
CA VAL A 157 6.17 12.63 3.07
C VAL A 157 5.63 14.05 3.18
N GLU A 158 4.46 14.28 2.58
CA GLU A 158 3.75 15.55 2.58
C GLU A 158 2.27 15.27 2.39
N GLU A 159 1.45 15.91 3.20
CA GLU A 159 0.00 15.73 3.22
C GLU A 159 -0.68 17.09 3.30
N GLU A 160 -1.84 17.23 2.65
CA GLU A 160 -2.69 18.41 2.77
C GLU A 160 -4.00 18.01 3.42
N LYS A 161 -4.50 18.85 4.33
CA LYS A 161 -5.84 18.68 4.89
C LYS A 161 -6.88 19.29 3.96
N VAL A 162 -7.69 18.44 3.33
CA VAL A 162 -8.80 18.87 2.47
C VAL A 162 -10.12 18.37 3.04
N PHE A 163 -11.05 19.29 3.30
CA PHE A 163 -12.33 18.98 3.97
C PHE A 163 -12.19 18.15 5.25
N GLY A 164 -11.14 18.40 6.04
CA GLY A 164 -10.86 17.69 7.30
C GLY A 164 -10.22 16.31 7.14
N VAL A 165 -9.96 15.87 5.91
CA VAL A 165 -9.26 14.61 5.60
C VAL A 165 -7.84 14.92 5.16
N ASP A 166 -6.87 14.19 5.71
CA ASP A 166 -5.47 14.31 5.33
C ASP A 166 -5.22 13.51 4.04
N VAL A 167 -4.83 14.20 2.97
CA VAL A 167 -4.62 13.65 1.63
C VAL A 167 -3.13 13.68 1.29
N PRO A 168 -2.50 12.54 0.96
CA PRO A 168 -1.12 12.50 0.51
C PRO A 168 -0.88 13.35 -0.74
N LYS A 169 0.12 14.24 -0.68
CA LYS A 169 0.56 15.08 -1.80
C LYS A 169 1.84 14.60 -2.44
N ARG A 170 2.73 14.05 -1.62
CA ARG A 170 4.01 13.55 -2.08
C ARG A 170 4.37 12.29 -1.32
N TRP A 171 4.98 11.37 -2.05
CA TRP A 171 5.39 10.07 -1.55
C TRP A 171 6.91 9.96 -1.57
N GLY A 172 7.47 9.36 -0.54
CA GLY A 172 8.86 8.96 -0.47
C GLY A 172 8.99 7.45 -0.32
N PRO A 173 10.14 6.85 -0.64
CA PRO A 173 10.33 5.42 -0.44
C PRO A 173 10.23 5.04 1.03
N SER A 174 9.47 3.99 1.34
CA SER A 174 9.24 3.53 2.72
C SER A 174 10.52 3.17 3.48
N ASP A 175 11.62 2.91 2.75
CA ASP A 175 12.90 2.49 3.30
C ASP A 175 14.03 3.53 3.23
N THR A 176 13.76 4.74 2.74
CA THR A 176 14.75 5.84 2.72
C THR A 176 14.30 7.07 3.47
N VAL A 177 12.98 7.24 3.64
CA VAL A 177 12.49 8.33 4.47
C VAL A 177 12.95 8.00 5.89
N ASN A 178 13.73 8.91 6.49
CA ASN A 178 14.15 8.85 7.89
C ASN A 178 12.94 9.10 8.79
N TYR A 179 11.98 8.18 8.75
CA TYR A 179 10.80 8.18 9.59
C TYR A 179 10.94 6.99 10.55
N LYS A 180 11.11 7.30 11.84
CA LYS A 180 11.28 6.34 12.95
C LYS A 180 12.34 5.24 12.73
N GLY A 181 13.35 5.47 11.90
CA GLY A 181 14.51 4.57 11.77
C GLY A 181 14.32 3.43 10.77
N SER A 182 13.77 3.68 9.57
CA SER A 182 13.85 2.71 8.46
C SER A 182 15.29 2.28 8.22
N ILE A 183 15.63 1.06 8.64
CA ILE A 183 16.99 0.48 8.57
C ILE A 183 17.12 -0.60 7.49
N LEU A 184 16.00 -1.01 6.90
CA LEU A 184 15.94 -2.11 5.93
C LEU A 184 15.28 -1.67 4.62
N PRO A 185 15.68 -2.23 3.47
CA PRO A 185 14.92 -2.12 2.23
C PRO A 185 13.47 -2.61 2.39
N PHE A 186 12.53 -2.04 1.62
CA PHE A 186 11.08 -2.25 1.77
C PHE A 186 10.68 -3.74 1.74
N TYR A 187 11.36 -4.53 0.92
CA TYR A 187 11.10 -5.96 0.72
C TYR A 187 11.62 -6.85 1.87
N LYS A 188 12.31 -6.29 2.86
CA LYS A 188 12.77 -7.00 4.07
C LYS A 188 11.85 -6.79 5.28
N TYR A 189 10.85 -5.92 5.16
CA TYR A 189 9.78 -5.81 6.14
C TYR A 189 8.75 -6.93 5.95
N ASP A 190 7.85 -7.07 6.92
CA ASP A 190 6.76 -8.02 6.83
C ASP A 190 5.81 -7.64 5.68
N PRO A 191 5.37 -8.62 4.88
CA PRO A 191 4.39 -8.35 3.84
C PRO A 191 3.06 -7.96 4.48
N VAL A 192 2.37 -7.02 3.85
CA VAL A 192 1.07 -6.50 4.29
C VAL A 192 -0.13 -7.27 3.72
N GLY A 193 0.16 -8.30 2.94
CA GLY A 193 -0.86 -9.14 2.32
C GLY A 193 -0.26 -10.13 1.34
N HIS A 194 -1.14 -10.84 0.63
CA HIS A 194 -0.78 -11.75 -0.45
C HIS A 194 -1.83 -11.71 -1.57
N VAL A 195 -1.42 -12.16 -2.75
CA VAL A 195 -2.28 -12.31 -3.92
C VAL A 195 -2.67 -13.78 -4.05
N GLN A 196 -3.95 -14.04 -4.31
CA GLN A 196 -4.48 -15.36 -4.61
C GLN A 196 -4.53 -15.61 -6.13
N GLU A 197 -4.67 -16.87 -6.52
CA GLU A 197 -4.61 -17.27 -7.93
C GLU A 197 -5.77 -16.72 -8.79
N ASP A 198 -6.89 -16.38 -8.17
CA ASP A 198 -8.07 -15.75 -8.77
C ASP A 198 -7.93 -14.22 -8.94
N GLY A 199 -6.81 -13.64 -8.50
CA GLY A 199 -6.57 -12.21 -8.53
C GLY A 199 -7.02 -11.44 -7.28
N THR A 200 -7.61 -12.10 -6.30
CA THR A 200 -7.95 -11.49 -5.01
C THR A 200 -6.68 -11.08 -4.28
N ILE A 201 -6.66 -9.86 -3.72
CA ILE A 201 -5.57 -9.40 -2.86
C ILE A 201 -6.08 -9.37 -1.43
N VAL A 202 -5.53 -10.26 -0.60
CA VAL A 202 -5.81 -10.31 0.83
C VAL A 202 -4.82 -9.41 1.53
N LEU A 203 -5.32 -8.32 2.12
CA LEU A 203 -4.54 -7.42 2.98
C LEU A 203 -4.74 -7.83 4.44
N TYR A 204 -3.66 -7.85 5.21
CA TYR A 204 -3.69 -8.27 6.61
C TYR A 204 -4.21 -7.17 7.53
N ASP A 205 -4.85 -7.58 8.62
CA ASP A 205 -5.53 -6.67 9.55
C ASP A 205 -4.61 -5.60 10.12
N PHE A 206 -3.35 -5.91 10.43
CA PHE A 206 -2.41 -4.90 10.93
C PHE A 206 -2.22 -3.75 9.92
N TYR A 207 -2.21 -4.05 8.61
CA TYR A 207 -2.08 -3.04 7.58
C TYR A 207 -3.38 -2.26 7.41
N LEU A 208 -4.53 -2.93 7.37
CA LEU A 208 -5.85 -2.29 7.31
C LEU A 208 -6.08 -1.36 8.51
N ASN A 209 -5.75 -1.82 9.71
CA ASN A 209 -5.83 -1.06 10.95
C ASN A 209 -4.87 0.13 10.96
N SER A 210 -3.74 0.07 10.24
CA SER A 210 -2.82 1.21 10.14
C SER A 210 -3.48 2.43 9.51
N PHE A 211 -4.45 2.27 8.60
CA PHE A 211 -5.17 3.41 7.99
C PHE A 211 -6.02 4.18 9.01
N LEU A 212 -6.42 3.51 10.11
CA LEU A 212 -7.19 4.11 11.20
C LEU A 212 -6.26 4.82 12.22
N ASP A 213 -4.98 4.48 12.22
CA ASP A 213 -3.96 5.10 13.06
C ASP A 213 -3.31 6.29 12.33
N LYS A 214 -3.74 7.52 12.66
CA LYS A 214 -3.20 8.73 12.04
C LYS A 214 -1.71 8.95 12.28
N GLU A 215 -1.15 8.40 13.36
CA GLU A 215 0.26 8.56 13.70
C GLU A 215 1.13 7.47 13.06
N ASN A 216 0.58 6.28 12.82
CA ASN A 216 1.33 5.13 12.30
C ASN A 216 0.86 4.57 10.95
N ARG A 217 -0.07 5.24 10.27
CA ARG A 217 -0.49 4.87 8.91
C ARG A 217 0.67 4.75 7.94
N TYR A 218 0.54 3.79 7.02
CA TYR A 218 1.51 3.50 5.95
C TYR A 218 2.90 3.03 6.43
N GLN A 219 3.11 2.73 7.71
CA GLN A 219 4.42 2.27 8.17
C GLN A 219 4.66 0.80 7.82
N PRO A 220 5.83 0.44 7.27
CA PRO A 220 6.21 -0.95 7.15
C PRO A 220 6.45 -1.56 8.54
N LEU A 221 5.93 -2.76 8.78
CA LEU A 221 6.10 -3.47 10.05
C LEU A 221 7.32 -4.39 9.97
N TYR A 222 8.10 -4.44 11.04
CA TYR A 222 9.15 -5.45 11.21
C TYR A 222 8.91 -6.25 12.49
N ASN A 223 8.40 -7.47 12.37
CA ASN A 223 8.35 -8.43 13.45
C ASN A 223 9.60 -9.33 13.38
N SER A 224 10.48 -9.22 14.39
CA SER A 224 11.68 -10.07 14.48
C SER A 224 11.37 -11.56 14.61
N LYS A 225 10.10 -11.94 14.84
CA LYS A 225 9.62 -13.31 14.72
C LYS A 225 9.50 -13.68 13.24
N TYR A 226 10.64 -14.09 12.69
CA TYR A 226 10.83 -14.89 11.50
C TYR A 226 10.00 -14.51 10.30
N ILE A 227 10.59 -13.76 9.36
CA ILE A 227 10.36 -14.16 7.97
C ILE A 227 11.48 -13.77 6.98
N TYR A 228 11.99 -14.78 6.27
CA TYR A 228 13.11 -14.81 5.31
C TYR A 228 14.54 -14.85 5.90
N LYS A 229 14.92 -16.01 6.44
CA LYS A 229 16.23 -16.59 6.10
C LYS A 229 15.99 -17.73 5.12
#